data_AF-A0A7S1RCH9-F1
#
_entry.id   AF-A0A7S1RCH9-F1
#
_cell.length_a   1.000
_cell.length_b   1.000
_cell.length_c   1.000
_cell.angle_alpha   90.00
_cell.angle_beta   90.00
_cell.angle_gamma   90.00
#
_symmetry.space_group_name_H-M   'P 1'
#
loop_
_entity.id
_entity.type
_entity.pdbx_description
1 polymer ?
#
loop_
_entity_poly.entity_id
_entity_poly.type
_entity_poly.pdbx_seq_one_letter_code
_entity_poly.pdbx_strand_id
1 'polypeptide(L)'
;MLSPLYKVRDFKVEDGSPFTVNIGWLGSSADSAAAKESKEDDGDAPMAGGEGEYKTATVFPVGSLMNTQKFLTFYRTGPFDIKAEHADEKALLPSTPKELGTFKVELPAQTEPKKVKVKTRLTLHGTFNVESAQMMEEEEYEET
;
A
#
# COMPACT_ATOMS: atom_id res chain seq x y z
N MET A 1 5.14 23.50 3.55
CA MET A 1 6.12 24.30 4.31
C MET A 1 7.11 23.34 4.95
N LEU A 2 8.40 23.45 4.63
CA LEU A 2 9.41 22.46 5.06
C LEU A 2 10.40 23.03 6.08
N SER A 3 10.40 24.36 6.30
CA SER A 3 11.30 24.98 7.28
C SER A 3 10.65 25.02 8.67
N PRO A 4 11.30 24.46 9.70
CA PRO A 4 10.82 24.57 11.08
C PRO A 4 11.05 25.96 11.68
N LEU A 5 11.85 26.83 11.03
CA LEU A 5 12.25 28.14 11.56
C LEU A 5 11.48 29.32 10.94
N TYR A 6 10.87 29.14 9.77
CA TYR A 6 10.19 30.21 9.05
C TYR A 6 8.71 29.89 8.85
N LYS A 7 7.85 30.73 9.43
CA LYS A 7 6.40 30.68 9.21
C LYS A 7 6.05 31.53 7.99
N VAL A 8 5.41 30.93 7.00
CA VAL A 8 4.84 31.63 5.85
C VAL A 8 3.30 31.60 5.94
N ARG A 9 2.62 32.34 5.06
CA ARG A 9 1.14 32.27 4.98
C ARG A 9 0.71 30.88 4.52
N ASP A 10 -0.45 30.44 5.00
CA ASP A 10 -1.00 29.15 4.58
C ASP A 10 -1.36 29.18 3.09
N PHE A 11 -0.89 28.16 2.38
CA PHE A 11 -1.24 27.90 0.99
C PHE A 11 -1.30 26.38 0.78
N LYS A 12 -2.14 25.94 -0.15
CA LYS A 12 -2.29 24.54 -0.53
C LYS A 12 -1.89 24.38 -1.99
N VAL A 13 -1.07 23.37 -2.27
CA VAL A 13 -0.75 22.93 -3.64
C VAL A 13 -1.35 21.56 -3.81
N GLU A 14 -2.17 21.40 -4.83
CA GLU A 14 -2.70 20.12 -5.28
C GLU A 14 -2.05 19.79 -6.61
N ASP A 15 -1.52 18.59 -6.72
CA ASP A 15 -0.91 18.06 -7.93
C ASP A 15 -1.36 16.61 -8.10
N GLY A 16 -1.32 16.09 -9.31
CA GLY A 16 -1.81 14.75 -9.67
C GLY A 16 -0.72 13.89 -10.29
N SER A 17 -0.67 12.61 -9.93
CA SER A 17 0.21 11.64 -10.58
C SER A 17 -0.25 11.36 -12.01
N PRO A 18 0.62 11.54 -13.02
CA PRO A 18 0.29 11.20 -14.41
C PRO A 18 0.33 9.69 -14.68
N PHE A 19 0.94 8.90 -13.79
CA PHE A 19 1.13 7.46 -13.98
C PHE A 19 0.42 6.66 -12.89
N THR A 20 -0.17 5.54 -13.31
CA THR A 20 -0.77 4.57 -12.41
C THR A 20 0.30 3.75 -11.69
N VAL A 21 0.14 3.55 -10.39
CA VAL A 21 0.97 2.66 -9.57
C VAL A 21 0.16 1.44 -9.14
N ASN A 22 0.68 0.28 -9.54
CA ASN A 22 0.21 -1.03 -9.13
C ASN A 22 1.14 -1.62 -8.07
N ILE A 23 0.56 -2.46 -7.23
CA ILE A 23 1.28 -3.25 -6.25
C ILE A 23 1.04 -4.72 -6.55
N GLY A 24 2.12 -5.48 -6.66
CA GLY A 24 2.15 -6.92 -6.80
C GLY A 24 2.60 -7.62 -5.52
N TRP A 25 2.01 -8.77 -5.22
CA TRP A 25 2.39 -9.60 -4.08
C TRP A 25 2.13 -11.07 -4.40
N LEU A 26 2.88 -11.97 -3.76
CA LEU A 26 2.63 -13.40 -3.85
C LEU A 26 1.55 -13.77 -2.83
N GLY A 27 0.36 -14.14 -3.28
CA GLY A 27 -0.79 -14.49 -2.45
C GLY A 27 -0.52 -15.64 -1.47
N SER A 28 -1.14 -15.55 -0.31
CA SER A 28 -1.21 -16.59 0.72
C SER A 28 -2.64 -17.12 0.82
N SER A 29 -2.84 -18.40 1.15
CA SER A 29 -4.18 -18.95 1.43
C SER A 29 -4.93 -18.15 2.49
N ALA A 30 -4.20 -17.54 3.42
CA ALA A 30 -4.72 -16.64 4.45
C ALA A 30 -5.29 -15.31 3.91
N ASP A 31 -4.81 -14.80 2.77
CA ASP A 31 -5.26 -13.52 2.21
C ASP A 31 -6.72 -13.59 1.74
N SER A 32 -7.32 -14.78 1.62
CA SER A 32 -8.76 -14.94 1.37
C SER A 32 -9.63 -14.32 2.47
N ALA A 33 -9.09 -14.18 3.69
CA ALA A 33 -9.76 -13.49 4.80
C ALA A 33 -9.85 -11.96 4.55
N ALA A 34 -8.84 -11.37 3.89
CA ALA A 34 -8.84 -9.95 3.53
C ALA A 34 -10.03 -9.59 2.62
N ALA A 35 -10.48 -10.51 1.77
CA ALA A 35 -11.63 -10.30 0.88
C ALA A 35 -12.97 -10.11 1.63
N LYS A 36 -13.05 -10.54 2.90
CA LYS A 36 -14.27 -10.47 3.71
C LYS A 36 -14.37 -9.18 4.53
N GLU A 37 -13.29 -8.43 4.67
CA GLU A 37 -13.33 -7.14 5.33
C GLU A 37 -13.84 -6.07 4.36
N SER A 38 -14.95 -5.43 4.73
CA SER A 38 -15.46 -4.26 4.03
C SER A 38 -14.45 -3.13 4.09
N LYS A 39 -14.30 -2.35 3.00
CA LYS A 39 -13.51 -1.11 2.98
C LYS A 39 -13.93 -0.20 4.15
N GLU A 40 -13.18 -0.24 5.25
CA GLU A 40 -13.50 0.55 6.45
C GLU A 40 -13.13 2.03 6.31
N ASP A 41 -12.34 2.39 5.28
CA ASP A 41 -11.93 3.77 5.03
C ASP A 41 -11.62 3.99 3.54
N ASP A 42 -11.76 5.23 3.04
CA ASP A 42 -11.61 5.66 1.64
C ASP A 42 -10.15 5.53 1.09
N GLY A 43 -9.31 4.78 1.82
CA GLY A 43 -7.92 4.52 1.51
C GLY A 43 -7.46 3.09 1.83
N ASP A 44 -8.30 2.20 2.37
CA ASP A 44 -7.92 0.81 2.68
C ASP A 44 -8.28 -0.16 1.55
N ALA A 45 -7.29 -0.89 1.04
CA ALA A 45 -7.46 -1.86 -0.04
C ALA A 45 -7.19 -3.28 0.49
N PRO A 46 -8.21 -4.16 0.52
CA PRO A 46 -8.01 -5.56 0.90
C PRO A 46 -7.25 -6.30 -0.20
N MET A 47 -6.14 -6.94 0.18
CA MET A 47 -5.21 -7.59 -0.75
C MET A 47 -5.45 -9.10 -0.76
N ALA A 48 -6.53 -9.52 -1.39
CA ALA A 48 -6.93 -10.93 -1.43
C ALA A 48 -6.04 -11.77 -2.35
N GLY A 49 -5.59 -12.94 -1.90
CA GLY A 49 -4.60 -13.81 -2.56
C GLY A 49 -4.97 -15.29 -2.48
N GLY A 50 -4.77 -16.05 -3.56
CA GLY A 50 -4.70 -17.51 -3.49
C GLY A 50 -3.27 -17.93 -3.16
N GLU A 51 -3.08 -19.07 -2.51
CA GLU A 51 -1.73 -19.54 -2.14
C GLU A 51 -0.85 -19.74 -3.37
N GLY A 52 0.32 -19.06 -3.38
CA GLY A 52 1.29 -19.16 -4.47
C GLY A 52 0.90 -18.40 -5.75
N GLU A 53 -0.25 -17.71 -5.76
CA GLU A 53 -0.69 -16.91 -6.90
C GLU A 53 -0.11 -15.50 -6.82
N TYR A 54 0.64 -15.08 -7.84
CA TYR A 54 1.11 -13.70 -7.91
C TYR A 54 -0.04 -12.78 -8.35
N LYS A 55 -0.43 -11.86 -7.47
CA LYS A 55 -1.53 -10.92 -7.73
C LYS A 55 -1.04 -9.50 -7.79
N THR A 56 -1.79 -8.67 -8.50
CA THR A 56 -1.54 -7.25 -8.67
C THR A 56 -2.81 -6.44 -8.45
N ALA A 57 -2.72 -5.30 -7.77
CA ALA A 57 -3.82 -4.37 -7.58
C ALA A 57 -3.37 -2.93 -7.85
N THR A 58 -4.27 -2.15 -8.43
CA THR A 58 -4.06 -0.72 -8.65
C THR A 58 -4.31 0.04 -7.35
N VAL A 59 -3.29 0.74 -6.87
CA VAL A 59 -3.36 1.49 -5.61
C VAL A 59 -3.51 2.98 -5.88
N PHE A 60 -2.74 3.52 -6.82
CA PHE A 60 -2.87 4.91 -7.24
C PHE A 60 -3.17 4.98 -8.74
N PRO A 61 -4.44 5.15 -9.17
CA PRO A 61 -4.78 5.37 -10.58
C PRO A 61 -4.21 6.69 -11.12
N VAL A 62 -4.17 6.83 -12.45
CA VAL A 62 -3.87 8.11 -13.11
C VAL A 62 -4.75 9.24 -12.55
N GLY A 63 -4.13 10.39 -12.30
CA GLY A 63 -4.80 11.55 -11.69
C GLY A 63 -4.94 11.46 -10.16
N SER A 64 -4.38 10.45 -9.50
CA SER A 64 -4.33 10.40 -8.03
C SER A 64 -3.61 11.63 -7.49
N LEU A 65 -4.17 12.26 -6.46
CA LEU A 65 -3.53 13.40 -5.81
C LEU A 65 -2.18 12.99 -5.21
N MET A 66 -1.18 13.83 -5.39
CA MET A 66 0.11 13.70 -4.72
C MET A 66 -0.05 13.98 -3.22
N ASN A 67 0.88 13.44 -2.42
CA ASN A 67 0.81 13.46 -0.95
C ASN A 67 -0.39 12.70 -0.35
N THR A 68 -0.93 11.70 -1.06
CA THR A 68 -1.99 10.81 -0.57
C THR A 68 -1.41 9.50 -0.03
N GLN A 69 -2.00 8.99 1.05
CA GLN A 69 -1.66 7.70 1.65
C GLN A 69 -2.80 6.70 1.42
N LYS A 70 -2.45 5.42 1.28
CA LYS A 70 -3.39 4.29 1.19
C LYS A 70 -2.87 3.13 2.03
N PHE A 71 -3.78 2.51 2.76
CA PHE A 71 -3.51 1.31 3.53
C PHE A 71 -3.82 0.07 2.67
N LEU A 72 -2.98 -0.95 2.81
CA LEU A 72 -3.14 -2.24 2.16
C LEU A 72 -3.27 -3.26 3.26
N THR A 73 -4.36 -4.03 3.24
CA THR A 73 -4.64 -5.01 4.28
C THR A 73 -4.34 -6.41 3.75
N PHE A 74 -3.38 -7.10 4.38
CA PHE A 74 -2.97 -8.47 4.09
C PHE A 74 -3.25 -9.39 5.28
N TYR A 75 -3.36 -10.70 5.07
CA TYR A 75 -3.43 -11.68 6.16
C TYR A 75 -2.28 -12.68 6.04
N ARG A 76 -1.32 -12.60 6.98
CA ARG A 76 -0.04 -13.31 6.86
C ARG A 76 0.41 -13.95 8.16
N THR A 77 1.08 -15.09 8.02
CA THR A 77 1.73 -15.84 9.11
C THR A 77 3.23 -15.59 9.21
N GLY A 78 3.82 -14.90 8.22
CA GLY A 78 5.25 -14.65 8.15
C GLY A 78 5.62 -13.58 7.12
N PRO A 79 6.94 -13.37 6.89
CA PRO A 79 7.45 -12.35 5.97
C PRO A 79 6.94 -12.50 4.54
N PHE A 80 6.75 -11.38 3.84
CA PHE A 80 6.31 -11.38 2.45
C PHE A 80 6.88 -10.18 1.68
N ASP A 81 6.94 -10.33 0.35
CA ASP A 81 7.44 -9.30 -0.55
C ASP A 81 6.28 -8.58 -1.26
N ILE A 82 6.45 -7.26 -1.41
CA ILE A 82 5.57 -6.35 -2.12
C ILE A 82 6.37 -5.71 -3.24
N LYS A 83 5.92 -5.84 -4.48
CA LYS A 83 6.51 -5.19 -5.65
C LYS A 83 5.66 -4.00 -6.07
N ALA A 84 6.28 -2.85 -6.28
CA ALA A 84 5.62 -1.69 -6.88
C ALA A 84 6.01 -1.58 -8.35
N GLU A 85 5.04 -1.35 -9.21
CA GLU A 85 5.27 -1.19 -10.65
C GLU A 85 4.26 -0.22 -11.27
N HIS A 86 4.61 0.36 -12.41
CA HIS A 86 3.67 1.10 -13.23
C HIS A 86 2.73 0.15 -13.98
N ALA A 87 1.46 0.56 -14.13
CA ALA A 87 0.47 -0.30 -14.79
C ALA A 87 0.72 -0.48 -16.29
N ASP A 88 1.10 0.59 -16.99
CA ASP A 88 1.32 0.59 -18.43
C ASP A 88 2.70 1.14 -18.77
N GLU A 89 3.54 0.31 -19.39
CA GLU A 89 4.87 0.68 -19.87
C GLU A 89 4.80 1.66 -21.05
N LYS A 90 3.74 1.61 -21.87
CA LYS A 90 3.57 2.49 -23.03
C LYS A 90 3.20 3.92 -22.66
N ALA A 91 2.60 4.10 -21.49
CA ALA A 91 2.30 5.41 -20.94
C ALA A 91 3.57 6.09 -20.37
N LEU A 92 4.63 5.32 -20.13
CA LEU A 92 5.88 5.84 -19.61
C LEU A 92 6.73 6.46 -20.72
N LEU A 93 7.64 7.34 -20.32
CA LEU A 93 8.63 7.90 -21.23
C LEU A 93 9.58 6.80 -21.73
N PRO A 94 10.13 6.92 -22.95
CA PRO A 94 11.09 5.96 -23.47
C PRO A 94 12.24 5.71 -22.48
N SER A 95 12.61 4.44 -22.31
CA SER A 95 13.65 4.00 -21.37
C SER A 95 13.32 4.17 -19.87
N THR A 96 12.06 4.41 -19.50
CA THR A 96 11.63 4.36 -18.10
C THR A 96 11.30 2.92 -17.70
N PRO A 97 11.89 2.38 -16.62
CA PRO A 97 11.57 1.04 -16.16
C PRO A 97 10.14 0.98 -15.62
N LYS A 98 9.45 -0.14 -15.88
CA LYS A 98 8.13 -0.42 -15.32
C LYS A 98 8.19 -0.65 -13.80
N GLU A 99 9.26 -1.28 -13.32
CA GLU A 99 9.44 -1.59 -11.90
C GLU A 99 9.86 -0.35 -11.10
N LEU A 100 9.13 -0.07 -10.02
CA LEU A 100 9.44 1.02 -9.09
C LEU A 100 10.31 0.55 -7.93
N GLY A 101 10.13 -0.70 -7.50
CA GLY A 101 10.92 -1.29 -6.42
C GLY A 101 10.26 -2.51 -5.80
N THR A 102 11.04 -3.24 -5.00
CA THR A 102 10.57 -4.37 -4.19
C THR A 102 10.81 -4.06 -2.72
N PHE A 103 9.79 -4.26 -1.90
CA PHE A 103 9.79 -4.04 -0.46
C PHE A 103 9.53 -5.37 0.24
N LYS A 104 10.45 -5.77 1.11
CA LYS A 104 10.26 -6.95 1.96
C LYS A 104 9.67 -6.51 3.29
N VAL A 105 8.47 -6.97 3.60
CA VAL A 105 7.86 -6.77 4.91
C VAL A 105 8.27 -7.93 5.80
N GLU A 106 9.03 -7.62 6.85
CA GLU A 106 9.44 -8.62 7.84
C GLU A 106 8.38 -8.73 8.94
N LEU A 107 7.97 -9.96 9.24
CA LEU A 107 7.02 -10.26 10.29
C LEU A 107 7.52 -11.42 11.16
N PRO A 108 7.28 -11.37 12.48
CA PRO A 108 7.51 -12.51 13.35
C PRO A 108 6.61 -13.67 12.95
N ALA A 109 7.11 -14.90 13.02
CA ALA A 109 6.33 -16.10 12.71
C ALA A 109 5.09 -16.18 13.61
N GLN A 110 3.92 -16.37 13.00
CA GLN A 110 2.64 -16.52 13.69
C GLN A 110 2.06 -17.91 13.42
N THR A 111 1.41 -18.48 14.42
CA THR A 111 0.68 -19.75 14.30
C THR A 111 -0.56 -19.61 13.43
N GLU A 112 -1.22 -18.45 13.52
CA GLU A 112 -2.44 -18.11 12.79
C GLU A 112 -2.24 -16.85 11.94
N PRO A 113 -2.95 -16.71 10.81
CA PRO A 113 -2.79 -15.52 9.98
C PRO A 113 -3.30 -14.28 10.68
N LYS A 114 -2.42 -13.28 10.82
CA LYS A 114 -2.77 -11.98 11.40
C LYS A 114 -2.97 -10.93 10.33
N LYS A 115 -3.83 -9.97 10.63
CA LYS A 115 -4.12 -8.81 9.78
C LYS A 115 -2.90 -7.89 9.79
N VAL A 116 -2.40 -7.52 8.62
CA VAL A 116 -1.23 -6.66 8.43
C VAL A 116 -1.64 -5.47 7.58
N LYS A 117 -1.66 -4.28 8.16
CA LYS A 117 -1.90 -3.02 7.44
C LYS A 117 -0.57 -2.40 7.02
N VAL A 118 -0.34 -2.34 5.72
CA VAL A 118 0.83 -1.70 5.12
C VAL A 118 0.43 -0.32 4.62
N LYS A 119 1.07 0.71 5.16
CA LYS A 119 0.84 2.10 4.81
C LYS A 119 1.72 2.49 3.62
N THR A 120 1.08 2.81 2.51
CA THR A 120 1.75 3.32 1.31
C THR A 120 1.43 4.80 1.12
N ARG A 121 2.38 5.56 0.56
CA ARG A 121 2.22 6.97 0.26
C ARG A 121 2.75 7.28 -1.13
N LEU A 122 1.98 8.04 -1.89
CA LEU A 122 2.50 8.85 -2.98
C LEU A 122 2.93 10.19 -2.39
N THR A 123 4.23 10.47 -2.35
CA THR A 123 4.76 11.66 -1.68
C THR A 123 4.43 12.94 -2.46
N LEU A 124 4.64 14.10 -1.83
CA LEU A 124 4.55 15.41 -2.50
C LEU A 124 5.54 15.54 -3.67
N HIS A 125 6.62 14.76 -3.67
CA HIS A 125 7.63 14.78 -4.72
C HIS A 125 7.31 13.82 -5.89
N GLY A 126 6.13 13.19 -5.87
CA GLY A 126 5.74 12.22 -6.89
C GLY A 126 6.42 10.86 -6.76
N THR A 127 7.03 10.55 -5.61
CA THR A 127 7.65 9.24 -5.35
C THR A 127 6.70 8.32 -4.61
N PHE A 128 6.64 7.05 -5.00
CA PHE A 128 5.94 6.01 -4.23
C PHE A 128 6.83 5.53 -3.09
N ASN A 129 6.25 5.37 -1.89
CA ASN A 129 6.95 4.83 -0.74
C ASN A 129 6.04 3.94 0.13
N VAL A 130 6.63 2.95 0.78
CA VAL A 130 6.02 2.20 1.88
C VAL A 130 6.50 2.82 3.19
N GLU A 131 5.60 3.48 3.93
CA GLU A 131 5.97 4.23 5.15
C GLU A 131 6.09 3.33 6.38
N SER A 132 5.17 2.39 6.55
CA SER A 132 5.11 1.53 7.72
C SER A 132 4.29 0.27 7.44
N ALA A 133 4.51 -0.78 8.22
CA ALA A 133 3.68 -1.97 8.27
C ALA A 133 3.32 -2.25 9.72
N GLN A 134 2.05 -2.57 9.99
CA GLN A 134 1.54 -2.81 11.33
C GLN A 134 0.75 -4.12 11.34
N MET A 135 1.11 -5.03 12.23
CA MET A 135 0.32 -6.23 12.52
C MET A 135 -0.76 -5.85 13.54
N MET A 136 -2.01 -6.22 13.26
CA MET A 136 -3.15 -6.00 14.15
C MET A 136 -3.58 -7.32 14.79
N GLU A 137 -3.95 -7.23 16.06
CA GLU A 137 -4.56 -8.31 16.85
C GLU A 137 -5.94 -7.82 17.28
N GLU A 138 -6.98 -8.62 17.01
CA GLU A 138 -8.33 -8.34 17.50
C GLU A 138 -8.49 -8.96 18.89
N GLU A 139 -8.61 -8.12 19.92
CA GLU A 139 -9.04 -8.55 21.25
C GLU A 139 -10.55 -8.26 21.39
N GLU A 140 -11.37 -9.30 21.52
CA GLU A 140 -12.77 -9.14 21.90
C GLU A 140 -12.86 -8.76 23.40
N TYR A 141 -13.35 -7.55 23.69
CA TYR A 141 -13.73 -7.17 25.04
C TYR A 141 -15.23 -7.48 25.24
N GLU A 142 -15.55 -8.47 26.09
CA GLU A 142 -16.92 -8.65 26.59
C GLU A 142 -17.22 -7.53 27.61
N GLU A 143 -18.14 -6.62 27.28
CA GLU A 143 -18.72 -5.71 28.28
C GLU A 143 -19.49 -6.54 29.32
N THR A 144 -19.06 -6.47 30.58
CA THR A 144 -19.74 -7.09 31.73
C THR A 144 -20.78 -6.14 32.32
#